data_AF-A0A7Y3MBC0-F1
#
_entry.id   AF-A0A7Y3MBC0-F1
#
_cell.length_a   1.000
_cell.length_b   1.000
_cell.length_c   1.000
_cell.angle_alpha   90.00
_cell.angle_beta   90.00
_cell.angle_gamma   90.00
#
_symmetry.space_group_name_H-M   'P 1'
#
loop_
_entity.id
_entity.type
_entity.pdbx_description
1 polymer ?
#
loop_
_entity_poly.entity_id
_entity_poly.type
_entity_poly.pdbx_seq_one_letter_code
_entity_poly.pdbx_strand_id
1 'polypeptide(L)'
;YTMVGFSLATFYLLLLSLTEHIGFNSAYALSSIGTIILIVSYTFFIIKSKKAIIILLLLMSALFSYIFIILQLEEFALLAGSVGLFVILGSVMFLSRNIDWYNLNGSSIGE
;
A
#
# COMPACT_ATOMS: atom_id res chain seq x y z
N TYR A 1 1.03 20.97 -17.64
CA TYR A 1 1.51 20.14 -16.51
C TYR A 1 0.44 19.87 -15.44
N THR A 2 -0.42 20.83 -15.11
CA THR A 2 -1.54 20.66 -14.15
C THR A 2 -2.46 19.47 -14.47
N MET A 3 -2.83 19.27 -15.75
CA MET A 3 -3.65 18.12 -16.15
C MET A 3 -3.00 16.76 -15.87
N VAL A 4 -1.67 16.66 -15.99
CA VAL A 4 -0.94 15.41 -15.66
C VAL A 4 -1.01 15.15 -14.15
N GLY A 5 -0.83 16.19 -13.33
CA GLY A 5 -0.99 16.09 -11.88
C GLY A 5 -2.41 15.67 -11.47
N PHE A 6 -3.43 16.20 -12.14
CA PHE A 6 -4.82 15.80 -11.89
C PHE A 6 -5.08 14.32 -12.24
N SER A 7 -4.45 13.82 -13.32
CA SER A 7 -4.51 12.40 -13.69
C SER A 7 -3.88 11.50 -12.61
N LEU A 8 -2.74 11.91 -12.04
CA LEU A 8 -2.09 11.20 -10.92
C LEU A 8 -2.92 11.24 -9.62
N ALA A 9 -3.57 12.37 -9.32
CA ALA A 9 -4.48 12.45 -8.18
C ALA A 9 -5.70 11.52 -8.37
N THR A 10 -6.24 11.50 -9.59
CA THR A 10 -7.37 10.64 -9.96
C THR A 10 -6.98 9.16 -9.89
N PHE A 11 -5.75 8.80 -10.30
CA PHE A 11 -5.21 7.45 -10.10
C PHE A 11 -5.31 6.99 -8.65
N TYR A 12 -4.84 7.81 -7.70
CA TYR A 12 -4.85 7.45 -6.29
C TYR A 12 -6.28 7.27 -5.74
N LEU A 13 -7.20 8.15 -6.14
CA LEU A 13 -8.61 8.07 -5.75
C LEU A 13 -9.29 6.81 -6.31
N LEU A 14 -9.04 6.47 -7.58
CA LEU A 14 -9.52 5.22 -8.15
C LEU A 14 -8.91 4.01 -7.44
N LEU A 15 -7.60 3.99 -7.24
CA LEU A 15 -6.93 2.88 -6.56
C LEU A 15 -7.54 2.63 -5.18
N LEU A 16 -7.70 3.69 -4.38
CA LEU A 16 -8.27 3.60 -3.04
C LEU A 16 -9.70 3.06 -3.07
N SER A 17 -10.58 3.68 -3.87
CA SER A 17 -11.99 3.28 -3.95
C SER A 17 -12.20 1.89 -4.54
N LEU A 18 -11.44 1.50 -5.57
CA LEU A 18 -11.57 0.17 -6.17
C LEU A 18 -10.99 -0.92 -5.26
N THR A 19 -9.94 -0.64 -4.50
CA THR A 19 -9.32 -1.63 -3.61
C THR A 19 -10.31 -2.13 -2.57
N GLU A 20 -11.21 -1.27 -2.08
CA GLU A 20 -12.28 -1.64 -1.14
C GLU A 20 -13.27 -2.66 -1.72
N HIS A 21 -13.50 -2.63 -3.04
CA HIS A 21 -14.52 -3.46 -3.69
C HIS A 21 -13.97 -4.72 -4.36
N ILE A 22 -12.82 -4.63 -5.02
CA ILE A 22 -12.29 -5.69 -5.90
C ILE A 22 -10.88 -6.18 -5.52
N GLY A 23 -10.31 -5.64 -4.43
CA GLY A 23 -8.97 -5.98 -3.95
C GLY A 23 -7.84 -5.25 -4.70
N PHE A 24 -6.66 -5.23 -4.08
CA PHE A 24 -5.53 -4.37 -4.48
C PHE A 24 -5.03 -4.66 -5.91
N ASN A 25 -4.75 -5.92 -6.27
CA ASN A 25 -4.15 -6.24 -7.57
C ASN A 25 -5.03 -5.81 -8.76
N SER A 26 -6.33 -6.12 -8.68
CA SER A 26 -7.30 -5.78 -9.73
C SER A 26 -7.54 -4.27 -9.78
N ALA A 27 -7.68 -3.62 -8.62
CA ALA A 27 -7.83 -2.17 -8.52
C ALA A 27 -6.63 -1.41 -9.10
N TYR A 28 -5.41 -1.90 -8.81
CA TYR A 28 -4.18 -1.33 -9.31
C TYR A 28 -4.08 -1.44 -10.83
N ALA A 29 -4.36 -2.62 -11.39
CA ALA A 29 -4.33 -2.84 -12.83
C ALA A 29 -5.31 -1.91 -13.56
N LEU A 30 -6.57 -1.83 -13.10
CA LEU A 30 -7.58 -0.98 -13.73
C LEU A 30 -7.21 0.50 -13.65
N SER A 31 -6.80 0.96 -12.46
CA SER A 31 -6.49 2.38 -12.21
C SER A 31 -5.25 2.81 -12.99
N SER A 32 -4.18 2.01 -12.96
CA SER A 32 -2.94 2.33 -13.68
C SER A 32 -3.14 2.34 -15.19
N ILE A 33 -3.82 1.34 -15.76
CA ILE A 33 -4.13 1.30 -17.20
C ILE A 33 -4.97 2.51 -17.61
N GLY A 34 -6.01 2.85 -16.85
CA GLY A 34 -6.84 4.02 -17.09
C GLY A 34 -6.03 5.32 -17.13
N THR A 35 -5.14 5.51 -16.13
CA THR A 35 -4.27 6.69 -16.04
C THR A 35 -3.24 6.74 -17.16
N ILE A 36 -2.60 5.61 -17.51
CA ILE A 36 -1.65 5.54 -18.62
C ILE A 36 -2.35 5.90 -19.94
N ILE A 37 -3.51 5.32 -20.22
CA ILE A 37 -4.29 5.61 -21.43
C ILE A 37 -4.64 7.10 -21.49
N LEU A 38 -5.07 7.68 -20.37
CA LEU A 38 -5.45 9.09 -20.31
C LEU A 38 -4.26 10.02 -20.60
N ILE A 39 -3.10 9.76 -20.00
CA ILE A 39 -1.87 10.55 -20.20
C ILE A 39 -1.31 10.37 -21.61
N VAL A 40 -1.26 9.13 -22.11
CA VAL A 40 -0.71 8.80 -23.43
C VAL A 40 -1.60 9.36 -24.53
N SER A 41 -2.93 9.22 -24.41
CA SER A 41 -3.88 9.78 -25.38
C SER A 41 -3.81 11.30 -25.40
N TYR A 42 -3.77 11.95 -24.24
CA TYR A 42 -3.59 13.40 -24.16
C TYR A 42 -2.30 13.87 -24.84
N THR A 43 -1.19 13.18 -24.57
CA THR A 43 0.11 13.52 -25.16
C THR A 43 0.16 13.19 -26.66
N PHE A 44 -0.53 12.14 -27.10
CA PHE A 44 -0.60 11.74 -28.51
C PHE A 44 -1.18 12.84 -29.40
N PHE A 45 -2.19 13.57 -28.92
CA PHE A 45 -2.77 14.69 -29.66
C PHE A 45 -1.85 15.92 -29.71
N ILE A 46 -0.99 16.10 -28.71
CA ILE A 46 -0.11 17.28 -28.61
C ILE A 46 1.20 17.06 -29.38
N ILE A 47 1.78 15.86 -29.30
CA ILE A 47 3.08 15.55 -29.88
C ILE A 47 2.90 14.76 -31.19
N LYS A 48 3.36 15.32 -32.32
CA LYS A 48 3.31 14.66 -33.64
C LYS A 48 4.32 13.50 -33.82
N SER A 49 5.15 13.20 -32.81
CA SER A 49 6.19 12.16 -32.90
C SER A 49 5.76 10.85 -32.24
N LYS A 50 5.50 9.83 -33.06
CA LYS A 50 5.15 8.46 -32.59
C LYS A 50 6.23 7.87 -31.68
N LYS A 51 7.51 8.15 -31.92
CA LYS A 51 8.62 7.66 -31.08
C LYS A 51 8.51 8.19 -29.64
N ALA A 52 8.18 9.48 -29.48
CA ALA A 52 8.03 10.09 -28.16
C ALA A 52 6.85 9.48 -27.37
N ILE A 53 5.74 9.20 -28.05
CA ILE A 53 4.56 8.55 -27.45
C ILE A 53 4.90 7.14 -26.96
N ILE A 54 5.62 6.34 -27.76
CA ILE A 54 6.03 4.98 -27.38
C ILE A 54 6.96 5.03 -26.16
N ILE A 55 7.94 5.93 -26.16
CA ILE A 55 8.85 6.13 -25.02
C ILE A 55 8.06 6.52 -23.76
N LEU A 56 7.08 7.43 -23.88
CA LEU A 56 6.24 7.83 -22.76
C LEU A 56 5.41 6.67 -22.20
N LEU A 57 4.76 5.88 -23.06
CA LEU A 57 3.97 4.74 -22.65
C LEU A 57 4.83 3.68 -21.94
N LEU A 58 6.03 3.43 -22.45
CA LEU A 58 6.99 2.49 -21.87
C LEU A 58 7.50 2.98 -20.50
N LEU A 59 7.86 4.27 -20.41
CA LEU A 59 8.28 4.90 -19.15
C LEU A 59 7.17 4.85 -18.10
N MET A 60 5.93 5.19 -18.48
CA MET A 60 4.78 5.11 -17.59
C MET A 60 4.54 3.68 -17.12
N SER A 61 4.53 2.71 -18.05
CA SER A 61 4.33 1.30 -17.70
C SER A 61 5.41 0.79 -16.74
N ALA A 62 6.68 1.16 -16.97
CA ALA A 62 7.78 0.80 -16.08
C ALA A 62 7.62 1.45 -14.69
N LEU A 63 7.22 2.71 -14.64
CA LEU A 63 7.04 3.44 -13.38
C LEU A 63 5.87 2.90 -12.56
N PHE A 64 4.71 2.64 -13.18
CA PHE A 64 3.59 1.98 -12.51
C PHE A 64 3.96 0.54 -12.10
N SER A 65 4.66 -0.23 -12.94
CA SER A 65 5.13 -1.56 -12.54
C SER A 65 6.07 -1.50 -11.32
N TYR A 66 6.94 -0.49 -11.23
CA TYR A 66 7.82 -0.31 -10.07
C TYR A 66 7.04 0.04 -8.80
N ILE A 67 6.07 0.95 -8.91
CA ILE A 67 5.18 1.31 -7.78
C ILE A 67 4.38 0.08 -7.32
N PHE A 68 3.90 -0.76 -8.23
CA PHE A 68 3.20 -1.99 -7.89
C PHE A 68 4.06 -2.90 -7.00
N ILE A 69 5.33 -3.10 -7.35
CA ILE A 69 6.27 -3.91 -6.56
C ILE A 69 6.46 -3.32 -5.16
N ILE A 70 6.66 -1.99 -5.06
CA ILE A 70 6.84 -1.32 -3.76
C ILE A 70 5.62 -1.53 -2.86
N LEU A 71 4.41 -1.29 -3.39
CA LEU A 71 3.19 -1.41 -2.60
C LEU A 71 2.93 -2.86 -2.17
N GLN A 72 3.24 -3.82 -3.04
CA GLN A 72 3.13 -5.24 -2.69
C GLN A 72 4.08 -5.61 -1.54
N LEU A 73 5.31 -5.08 -1.54
CA LEU A 73 6.28 -5.27 -0.46
C LEU A 73 5.80 -4.65 0.85
N GLU A 74 5.15 -3.49 0.81
CA GLU A 74 4.58 -2.83 1.98
C GLU A 74 3.47 -3.68 2.62
N GLU A 75 2.55 -4.21 1.80
CA GLU A 75 1.47 -5.09 2.28
C GLU A 75 2.03 -6.35 2.94
N PHE A 76 3.07 -6.97 2.35
CA PHE A 76 3.76 -8.11 2.97
C PHE A 76 4.50 -7.72 4.25
N ALA A 77 5.09 -6.53 4.33
CA ALA A 77 5.78 -6.05 5.53
C ALA A 77 4.79 -5.77 6.67
N LEU A 78 3.65 -5.14 6.38
CA LEU A 78 2.56 -4.92 7.33
C LEU A 78 1.96 -6.24 7.83
N LEU A 79 1.73 -7.19 6.92
CA LEU A 79 1.24 -8.52 7.27
C LEU A 79 2.23 -9.27 8.17
N ALA A 80 3.51 -9.33 7.79
CA ALA A 80 4.53 -9.98 8.59
C ALA A 80 4.69 -9.33 9.98
N GLY A 81 4.70 -7.99 10.03
CA GLY A 81 4.80 -7.23 11.27
C GLY A 81 3.60 -7.45 12.20
N SER A 82 2.37 -7.39 11.66
CA SER A 82 1.16 -7.59 12.46
C SER A 82 1.03 -9.02 13.01
N VAL A 83 1.35 -10.04 12.19
CA VAL A 83 1.36 -11.44 12.64
C VAL A 83 2.44 -11.66 13.69
N GLY A 84 3.65 -11.14 13.47
CA GLY A 84 4.74 -11.25 14.45
C GLY A 84 4.39 -10.61 15.79
N LEU A 85 3.83 -9.40 15.76
CA LEU A 85 3.36 -8.70 16.97
C LEU A 85 2.23 -9.46 17.67
N PHE A 86 1.28 -10.03 16.92
CA PHE A 86 0.21 -10.82 17.48
C PHE A 86 0.72 -12.04 18.25
N VAL A 87 1.70 -12.77 17.69
CA VAL A 87 2.34 -13.93 18.34
C VAL A 87 3.11 -13.52 19.59
N ILE A 88 3.88 -12.43 19.52
CA ILE A 88 4.63 -11.90 20.67
C ILE A 88 3.66 -11.50 21.79
N LEU A 89 2.62 -10.73 21.47
CA LEU A 89 1.59 -10.31 22.42
C LEU A 89 0.90 -11.53 23.05
N GLY A 90 0.48 -12.50 22.24
CA GLY A 90 -0.15 -13.73 22.73
C GLY A 90 0.77 -14.54 23.66
N SER A 91 2.07 -14.59 23.34
CA SER A 91 3.08 -15.24 24.18
C SER A 91 3.25 -14.51 25.51
N VAL A 92 3.33 -13.18 25.50
CA VAL A 92 3.41 -12.35 26.72
C VAL A 92 2.16 -12.53 27.58
N MET A 93 0.97 -12.54 26.98
CA MET A 93 -0.29 -12.79 27.69
C MET A 93 -0.34 -14.20 28.30
N PHE A 94 0.18 -15.21 27.61
CA PHE A 94 0.22 -16.57 28.15
C PHE A 94 1.21 -16.70 29.30
N LEU A 95 2.39 -16.08 29.19
CA LEU A 95 3.42 -16.09 30.24
C LEU A 95 2.98 -15.28 31.47
N SER A 96 2.27 -14.16 31.27
CA SER A 96 1.79 -13.34 32.39
C SER A 96 0.67 -14.01 33.21
N ARG A 97 0.01 -15.05 32.66
CA ARG A 97 -1.08 -15.79 33.33
C ARG A 97 -0.67 -16.42 34.67
N ASN A 98 0.61 -16.78 34.84
CA ASN A 98 1.12 -17.38 36.08
C ASN A 98 1.86 -16.38 36.98
N ILE A 99 1.86 -15.09 36.65
CA ILE A 99 2.42 -14.07 37.53
C ILE A 99 1.37 -13.74 38.58
N ASP A 100 1.59 -14.23 39.80
CA ASP A 100 0.78 -13.93 40.97
C ASP A 100 1.07 -12.49 41.44
N TRP A 101 0.56 -11.51 40.69
CA TRP A 101 0.71 -10.07 40.98
C TRP A 101 0.21 -9.70 42.38
N TYR A 102 -0.64 -10.53 42.99
CA TYR A 102 -1.21 -10.31 44.30
C TYR A 102 -0.28 -10.70 45.45
N ASN A 103 0.62 -11.66 45.24
CA ASN A 103 1.61 -12.10 46.25
C ASN A 103 2.80 -11.15 46.40
N LEU A 104 2.98 -10.22 45.46
CA LEU A 104 4.08 -9.24 45.48
C LEU A 104 3.81 -8.01 46.35
N ASN A 105 2.56 -7.82 46.84
CA ASN A 105 2.17 -6.67 47.66
C ASN A 105 1.96 -7.01 49.15
N GLY A 106 2.37 -8.20 49.58
CA GLY A 106 2.20 -8.72 50.93
C GLY A 106 3.48 -8.74 51.76
N SER A 107 4.16 -7.61 51.93
CA SER A 107 5.22 -7.49 52.94
C SER A 107 5.08 -6.22 53.78
N SER A 108 4.82 -6.46 55.08
CA SER A 108 4.98 -5.61 56.26
C SER A 108 3.94 -4.53 56.58
N ILE A 109 2.76 -4.97 57.03
CA ILE A 109 2.13 -4.31 58.19
C ILE A 109 1.77 -5.42 59.19
N GLY A 110 2.81 -5.93 59.86
CA GLY A 110 2.69 -6.79 61.02
C GLY A 110 3.23 -6.04 62.22
N GLU A 111 2.29 -5.68 63.10
CA GLU A 111 2.38 -5.50 64.57
C GLU A 111 3.61 -4.84 65.20
#